data_AF-A0A3E5E503-F1
#
_entry.id   AF-A0A3E5E503-F1
#
_cell.length_a   1.000
_cell.length_b   1.000
_cell.length_c   1.000
_cell.angle_alpha   90.00
_cell.angle_beta   90.00
_cell.angle_gamma   90.00
#
_symmetry.space_group_name_H-M   'P 1'
#
loop_
_entity.id
_entity.type
_entity.pdbx_description
1 polymer ?
#
loop_
_entity_poly.entity_id
_entity_poly.type
_entity_poly.pdbx_seq_one_letter_code
_entity_poly.pdbx_strand_id
1 'polypeptide(L)'
;MPDWWEEVKGVSDGNADENADGYTNNPQFECEAKGDAMSKMNHDTGANEGEYIFTANEYCGKALVDYTVKVSDDDNISTYTRTFHFYLTDGSATGIQNIQTSTAADSYEVYNAAGIKVRKGKNLDSLPSGVYIIKALKDGKVISSKKTCIQ
;
A
#
# COMPACT_ATOMS: atom_id res chain seq x y z
N MET A 1 19.76 -42.14 -17.64
CA MET A 1 18.72 -41.15 -17.98
C MET A 1 19.34 -39.77 -17.80
N PRO A 2 19.09 -38.81 -18.70
CA PRO A 2 20.08 -37.81 -19.12
C PRO A 2 20.19 -36.61 -18.16
N ASP A 3 21.40 -36.05 -18.13
CA ASP A 3 21.75 -34.73 -17.58
C ASP A 3 21.02 -33.61 -18.34
N TRP A 4 20.58 -32.58 -17.61
CA TRP A 4 19.94 -31.38 -18.15
C TRP A 4 20.51 -30.15 -17.43
N TRP A 5 21.78 -29.86 -17.71
CA TRP A 5 22.31 -28.52 -17.61
C TRP A 5 21.98 -27.78 -18.90
N GLU A 6 21.49 -26.54 -18.81
CA GLU A 6 22.03 -25.49 -19.67
C GLU A 6 22.31 -24.23 -18.84
N GLU A 7 23.59 -23.85 -18.87
CA GLU A 7 24.16 -22.62 -18.39
C GLU A 7 23.73 -21.49 -19.34
N VAL A 8 22.88 -20.56 -18.90
CA VAL A 8 22.60 -19.34 -19.68
C VAL A 8 23.71 -18.33 -19.39
N LYS A 9 24.68 -18.22 -20.30
CA LYS A 9 25.62 -17.11 -20.31
C LYS A 9 25.03 -15.91 -21.07
N GLY A 10 24.69 -14.88 -20.30
CA GLY A 10 24.95 -13.47 -20.60
C GLY A 10 23.99 -12.72 -21.52
N VAL A 11 23.37 -11.66 -20.99
CA VAL A 11 23.29 -10.37 -21.68
C VAL A 11 23.69 -9.30 -20.66
N SER A 12 24.86 -8.69 -20.87
CA SER A 12 25.24 -7.44 -20.23
C SER A 12 25.02 -6.33 -21.25
N ASP A 13 23.87 -5.67 -21.19
CA ASP A 13 23.65 -4.44 -21.92
C ASP A 13 23.60 -3.33 -20.88
N GLY A 14 24.75 -2.67 -20.72
CA GLY A 14 24.82 -1.41 -20.02
C GLY A 14 23.93 -0.40 -20.72
N ASN A 15 22.75 -0.19 -20.17
CA ASN A 15 22.05 1.07 -20.27
C ASN A 15 21.42 1.32 -18.90
N ALA A 16 21.83 2.40 -18.25
CA ALA A 16 21.19 2.89 -17.05
C ALA A 16 19.82 3.44 -17.47
N ASP A 17 18.86 2.55 -17.65
CA ASP A 17 17.46 2.92 -17.55
C ASP A 17 17.07 2.72 -16.09
N GLU A 18 16.86 3.84 -15.42
CA GLU A 18 16.36 3.91 -14.05
C GLU A 18 14.93 3.35 -13.90
N ASN A 19 14.32 2.85 -14.98
CA ASN A 19 13.04 2.15 -15.03
C ASN A 19 13.11 0.67 -15.46
N ALA A 20 14.27 0.01 -15.39
CA ALA A 20 14.45 -1.39 -15.82
C ALA A 20 13.56 -2.45 -15.11
N ASP A 21 12.80 -2.07 -14.09
CA ASP A 21 11.83 -2.95 -13.40
C ASP A 21 10.38 -2.77 -13.88
N GLY A 22 10.13 -1.98 -14.93
CA GLY A 22 8.80 -1.85 -15.55
C GLY A 22 7.77 -1.07 -14.72
N TYR A 23 8.07 -0.69 -13.49
CA TYR A 23 7.18 0.13 -12.66
C TYR A 23 7.34 1.60 -13.01
N THR A 24 6.48 2.12 -13.87
CA THR A 24 6.35 3.58 -13.98
C THR A 24 5.70 4.06 -12.69
N ASN A 25 6.34 4.97 -11.94
CA ASN A 25 5.82 5.45 -10.65
C ASN A 25 4.54 6.31 -10.77
N ASN A 26 3.64 6.01 -11.71
CA ASN A 26 2.45 6.78 -12.03
C ASN A 26 1.17 5.97 -11.69
N PRO A 27 0.87 5.77 -10.40
CA PRO A 27 -0.29 4.99 -9.99
C PRO A 27 -1.59 5.66 -10.43
N GLN A 28 -2.43 4.92 -11.12
CA GLN A 28 -3.80 5.31 -11.44
C GLN A 28 -4.76 4.72 -10.42
N PHE A 29 -5.67 5.55 -9.92
CA PHE A 29 -6.64 5.17 -8.89
C PHE A 29 -8.04 5.13 -9.50
N GLU A 30 -8.68 3.98 -9.36
CA GLU A 30 -10.09 3.79 -9.64
C GLU A 30 -10.80 3.49 -8.33
N CYS A 31 -11.87 4.21 -8.03
CA CYS A 31 -12.69 3.91 -6.86
C CYS A 31 -14.15 3.68 -7.23
N GLU A 32 -14.76 2.71 -6.57
CA GLU A 32 -16.15 2.33 -6.78
C GLU A 32 -16.83 2.09 -5.43
N ALA A 33 -18.00 2.69 -5.24
CA ALA A 33 -18.80 2.50 -4.03
C ALA A 33 -20.08 1.71 -4.37
N LYS A 34 -20.36 0.65 -3.62
CA LYS A 34 -21.51 -0.26 -3.80
C LYS A 34 -22.33 -0.41 -2.53
N GLY A 35 -23.60 -0.76 -2.68
CA GLY A 35 -24.53 -1.05 -1.59
C GLY A 35 -25.87 -0.33 -1.75
N ASP A 36 -26.93 -0.85 -1.12
CA ASP A 36 -28.29 -0.32 -1.27
C ASP A 36 -28.43 1.14 -0.83
N ALA A 37 -27.57 1.60 0.09
CA ALA A 37 -27.52 3.00 0.51
C ALA A 37 -26.88 3.92 -0.54
N MET A 38 -26.08 3.42 -1.49
CA MET A 38 -25.44 4.24 -2.52
C MET A 38 -26.43 4.95 -3.43
N SER A 39 -27.59 4.34 -3.70
CA SER A 39 -28.68 4.97 -4.46
C SER A 39 -29.35 6.14 -3.72
N LYS A 40 -29.10 6.27 -2.41
CA LYS A 40 -29.77 7.24 -1.52
C LYS A 40 -28.79 8.23 -0.89
N MET A 41 -27.49 8.00 -1.03
CA MET A 41 -26.41 8.89 -0.61
C MET A 41 -26.11 9.92 -1.69
N ASN A 42 -25.78 11.13 -1.27
CA ASN A 42 -25.14 12.10 -2.15
C ASN A 42 -23.65 11.76 -2.24
N HIS A 43 -23.12 11.75 -3.46
CA HIS A 43 -21.69 11.67 -3.72
C HIS A 43 -21.24 12.96 -4.41
N ASP A 44 -20.10 13.48 -3.96
CA ASP A 44 -19.43 14.61 -4.59
C ASP A 44 -17.93 14.32 -4.68
N THR A 45 -17.29 14.89 -5.69
CA THR A 45 -15.83 15.04 -5.69
C THR A 45 -15.54 16.22 -4.77
N GLY A 46 -14.76 16.00 -3.72
CA GLY A 46 -14.46 17.03 -2.73
C GLY A 46 -13.77 18.26 -3.35
N ALA A 47 -13.45 19.24 -2.51
CA ALA A 47 -12.78 20.45 -2.98
C ALA A 47 -11.37 20.20 -3.54
N ASN A 48 -10.80 19.00 -3.30
CA ASN A 48 -9.48 18.59 -3.73
C ASN A 48 -9.53 17.40 -4.69
N GLU A 49 -8.58 17.35 -5.61
CA GLU A 49 -8.40 16.22 -6.52
C GLU A 49 -8.13 14.92 -5.74
N GLY A 50 -8.85 13.85 -6.07
CA GLY A 50 -8.75 12.55 -5.39
C GLY A 50 -9.59 12.41 -4.11
N GLU A 51 -10.33 13.44 -3.71
CA GLU A 51 -11.24 13.37 -2.55
C GLU A 51 -12.63 12.88 -2.98
N TYR A 52 -13.11 11.80 -2.36
CA TYR A 52 -14.46 11.27 -2.56
C TYR A 52 -15.28 11.42 -1.29
N ILE A 53 -16.34 12.23 -1.37
CA ILE A 53 -17.22 12.51 -0.23
C ILE A 53 -18.51 11.74 -0.40
N PHE A 54 -18.80 10.84 0.54
CA PHE A 54 -20.08 10.14 0.64
C PHE A 54 -20.85 10.70 1.83
N THR A 55 -22.01 11.32 1.56
CA THR A 55 -22.88 11.87 2.61
C THR A 55 -24.09 10.98 2.79
N ALA A 56 -24.12 10.25 3.90
CA ALA A 56 -25.31 9.54 4.36
C ALA A 56 -26.35 10.51 4.92
N ASN A 57 -27.63 10.23 4.65
CA ASN A 57 -28.77 10.98 5.17
C ASN A 57 -29.76 10.04 5.88
N GLU A 58 -30.82 10.60 6.45
CA GLU A 58 -31.87 9.86 7.15
C GLU A 58 -32.56 8.76 6.29
N TYR A 59 -32.53 8.88 4.96
CA TYR A 59 -33.13 7.90 4.04
C TYR A 59 -32.23 6.69 3.78
N CYS A 60 -30.95 6.75 4.15
CA CYS A 60 -30.01 5.65 3.96
C CYS A 60 -30.31 4.46 4.88
N GLY A 61 -30.92 4.72 6.05
CA GLY A 61 -31.21 3.69 7.05
C GLY A 61 -29.94 2.96 7.52
N LYS A 62 -30.12 1.77 8.10
CA LYS A 62 -28.99 0.89 8.42
C LYS A 62 -28.60 0.10 7.19
N ALA A 63 -27.38 0.27 6.71
CA ALA A 63 -26.93 -0.35 5.47
C ALA A 63 -25.43 -0.62 5.48
N LEU A 64 -25.04 -1.69 4.78
CA LEU A 64 -23.65 -1.94 4.44
C LEU A 64 -23.29 -1.18 3.16
N VAL A 65 -22.13 -0.55 3.15
CA VAL A 65 -21.55 0.16 2.01
C VAL A 65 -20.14 -0.38 1.81
N ASP A 66 -19.86 -0.82 0.60
CA ASP A 66 -18.55 -1.32 0.21
C ASP A 66 -17.86 -0.25 -0.65
N TYR A 67 -16.70 0.22 -0.21
CA TYR A 67 -15.87 1.13 -0.98
C TYR A 67 -14.63 0.38 -1.48
N THR A 68 -14.54 0.19 -2.79
CA THR A 68 -13.42 -0.50 -3.42
C THR A 68 -12.48 0.51 -4.04
N VAL A 69 -11.20 0.40 -3.69
CA VAL A 69 -10.10 1.15 -4.30
C VAL A 69 -9.25 0.16 -5.08
N LYS A 70 -9.11 0.40 -6.38
CA LYS A 70 -8.18 -0.28 -7.26
C LYS A 70 -7.08 0.71 -7.62
N VAL A 71 -5.85 0.23 -7.52
CA VAL A 71 -4.65 0.95 -7.96
C VAL A 71 -4.01 0.12 -9.06
N SER A 72 -3.72 0.74 -10.19
CA SER A 72 -2.98 0.14 -11.30
C SER A 72 -1.75 0.97 -11.63
N ASP A 73 -0.70 0.30 -12.11
CA ASP A 73 0.34 0.98 -12.87
C ASP A 73 -0.20 1.39 -14.25
N ASP A 74 0.45 2.33 -14.93
CA ASP A 74 0.05 2.91 -16.22
C ASP A 74 -0.02 1.83 -17.33
N ASP A 75 0.76 0.75 -17.17
CA ASP A 75 0.75 -0.42 -18.05
C ASP A 75 -0.31 -1.48 -17.67
N ASN A 76 -1.05 -1.29 -16.57
CA ASN A 76 -2.03 -2.21 -15.99
C ASN A 76 -1.50 -3.63 -15.67
N ILE A 77 -0.17 -3.84 -15.64
CA ILE A 77 0.42 -5.16 -15.39
C ILE A 77 0.31 -5.55 -13.92
N SER A 78 0.46 -4.56 -13.02
CA SER A 78 0.28 -4.75 -11.59
C SER A 78 -0.94 -4.00 -11.08
N THR A 79 -1.93 -4.73 -10.57
CA THR A 79 -3.12 -4.16 -9.94
C THR A 79 -3.20 -4.56 -8.48
N TYR A 80 -3.60 -3.60 -7.64
CA TYR A 80 -3.88 -3.81 -6.23
C TYR A 80 -5.28 -3.33 -5.93
N THR A 81 -6.14 -4.25 -5.51
CA THR A 81 -7.52 -3.95 -5.13
C THR A 81 -7.71 -4.14 -3.63
N ARG A 82 -8.40 -3.20 -2.99
CA ARG A 82 -8.86 -3.29 -1.60
C ARG A 82 -10.29 -2.81 -1.49
N THR A 83 -11.07 -3.53 -0.70
CA THR A 83 -12.44 -3.14 -0.37
C THR A 83 -12.51 -2.82 1.12
N PHE A 84 -13.11 -1.67 1.42
CA PHE A 84 -13.42 -1.20 2.76
C PHE A 84 -14.92 -1.37 2.99
N HIS A 85 -15.28 -1.98 4.12
CA HIS A 85 -16.66 -2.24 4.48
C HIS A 85 -17.10 -1.24 5.55
N PHE A 86 -18.11 -0.44 5.25
CA PHE A 86 -18.70 0.52 6.17
C PHE A 86 -20.12 0.09 6.50
N TYR A 87 -20.45 0.06 7.79
CA TYR A 87 -21.83 -0.13 8.23
C TYR A 87 -22.39 1.21 8.71
N LEU A 88 -23.35 1.73 7.97
CA LEU A 88 -24.09 2.93 8.36
C LEU A 88 -25.03 2.56 9.51
N THR A 89 -24.87 3.27 10.63
CA THR A 89 -25.82 3.25 11.75
C THR A 89 -26.88 4.32 11.53
N ASP A 90 -27.84 4.46 12.43
CA ASP A 90 -29.10 5.21 12.28
C ASP A 90 -28.98 6.75 12.13
N GLY A 91 -27.94 7.25 11.46
CA GLY A 91 -27.73 8.67 11.15
C GLY A 91 -27.36 9.53 12.35
N SER A 92 -27.28 8.95 13.56
CA SER A 92 -26.91 9.64 14.79
C SER A 92 -25.39 9.83 14.96
N ALA A 93 -24.59 9.06 14.20
CA ALA A 93 -23.13 9.15 14.24
C ALA A 93 -22.65 10.41 13.49
N THR A 94 -22.04 11.35 14.20
CA THR A 94 -21.54 12.61 13.63
C THR A 94 -20.17 12.47 12.94
N GLY A 95 -19.64 11.24 12.81
CA GLY A 95 -18.37 10.97 12.15
C GLY A 95 -17.78 9.59 12.49
N ILE A 96 -16.73 9.22 11.75
CA ILE A 96 -15.91 8.04 12.02
C ILE A 96 -14.93 8.37 13.14
N GLN A 97 -14.99 7.66 14.25
CA GLN A 97 -14.03 7.82 15.35
C GLN A 97 -12.83 6.87 15.17
N ASN A 98 -11.68 7.28 15.72
CA ASN A 98 -10.44 6.49 15.74
C ASN A 98 -9.83 6.22 14.34
N ILE A 99 -9.91 7.20 13.43
CA ILE A 99 -9.18 7.17 12.15
C ILE A 99 -7.68 7.20 12.48
N GLN A 100 -6.99 6.08 12.22
CA GLN A 100 -5.53 6.04 12.26
C GLN A 100 -4.98 6.40 10.90
N THR A 101 -4.35 7.57 10.80
CA THR A 101 -3.60 7.96 9.61
C THR A 101 -2.20 7.35 9.67
N SER A 102 -1.72 6.79 8.56
CA SER A 102 -0.33 6.37 8.50
C SER A 102 0.54 7.62 8.47
N THR A 103 1.43 7.75 9.45
CA THR A 103 2.44 8.82 9.44
C THR A 103 3.59 8.38 8.54
N ALA A 104 3.98 9.21 7.58
CA ALA A 104 5.14 8.92 6.75
C ALA A 104 6.43 8.90 7.61
N ALA A 105 7.26 7.89 7.39
CA ALA A 105 8.57 7.81 8.05
C ALA A 105 9.53 8.86 7.50
N ASP A 106 10.33 9.49 8.38
CA ASP A 106 11.44 10.36 7.98
C ASP A 106 12.75 9.58 7.80
N SER A 107 12.83 8.38 8.37
CA SER A 107 14.05 7.58 8.39
C SER A 107 13.76 6.09 8.60
N TYR A 108 14.77 5.28 8.34
CA TYR A 108 14.70 3.83 8.45
C TYR A 108 15.97 3.27 9.10
N GLU A 109 15.85 2.12 9.75
CA GLU A 109 16.96 1.40 10.36
C GLU A 109 16.79 -0.11 10.16
N VAL A 110 17.89 -0.82 9.88
CA VAL A 110 17.90 -2.28 9.75
C VAL A 110 18.53 -2.91 10.96
N TYR A 111 17.87 -3.94 11.50
CA TYR A 111 18.32 -4.74 12.63
C TYR A 111 18.45 -6.21 12.20
N ASN A 112 19.44 -6.92 12.72
CA ASN A 112 19.55 -8.36 12.54
C ASN A 112 18.59 -9.10 13.50
N ALA A 113 18.50 -10.43 13.39
CA ALA A 113 17.67 -11.28 14.25
C ALA A 113 18.00 -11.19 15.75
N ALA A 114 19.22 -10.77 16.11
CA ALA A 114 19.64 -10.53 17.49
C ALA A 114 19.21 -9.15 18.02
N GLY A 115 18.52 -8.33 17.22
CA GLY A 115 18.09 -6.98 17.60
C GLY A 115 19.20 -5.94 17.57
N ILE A 116 20.34 -6.24 16.93
CA ILE A 116 21.45 -5.30 16.77
C ILE A 116 21.22 -4.48 15.50
N LYS A 117 21.33 -3.15 15.61
CA LYS A 117 21.26 -2.25 14.45
C LYS A 117 22.49 -2.46 13.57
N VAL A 118 22.26 -2.84 12.32
CA VAL A 118 23.31 -3.12 11.33
C VAL A 118 23.43 -2.03 10.26
N ARG A 119 22.38 -1.21 10.04
CA ARG A 119 22.39 -0.18 9.00
C ARG A 119 21.40 0.96 9.28
N LYS A 120 21.74 2.18 8.82
CA LYS A 120 20.79 3.29 8.63
C LYS A 120 20.25 3.22 7.20
N GLY A 121 18.93 3.36 7.02
CA GLY A 121 18.23 3.16 5.75
C GLY A 121 17.37 1.90 5.74
N LYS A 122 16.80 1.59 4.57
CA LYS A 122 15.89 0.44 4.36
C LYS A 122 16.46 -0.66 3.45
N ASN A 123 17.60 -0.41 2.82
CA ASN A 123 18.23 -1.28 1.84
C ASN A 123 18.96 -2.45 2.52
N LEU A 124 18.86 -3.65 1.94
CA LEU A 124 19.44 -4.89 2.48
C LEU A 124 20.66 -5.41 1.68
N ASP A 125 21.08 -4.69 0.64
CA ASP A 125 22.12 -5.11 -0.28
C ASP A 125 23.42 -5.37 0.45
N SER A 126 24.11 -6.43 0.02
CA SER A 126 25.38 -6.89 0.58
C SER A 126 25.33 -7.27 2.06
N LEU A 127 24.14 -7.36 2.68
CA LEU A 127 24.01 -8.01 3.98
C LEU A 127 24.07 -9.54 3.79
N PRO A 128 24.62 -10.30 4.74
CA PRO A 128 24.62 -11.76 4.67
C PRO A 128 23.21 -12.34 4.67
N SER A 129 23.01 -13.47 3.98
CA SER A 129 21.76 -14.23 4.00
C SER A 129 21.25 -14.43 5.42
N GLY A 130 19.98 -14.13 5.65
CA GLY A 130 19.43 -14.11 7.00
C GLY A 130 18.16 -13.28 7.16
N VAL A 131 17.71 -13.21 8.41
CA VAL A 131 16.48 -12.53 8.80
C VAL A 131 16.80 -11.14 9.34
N TYR A 132 16.11 -10.13 8.82
CA TYR A 132 16.26 -8.74 9.21
C TYR A 132 14.92 -8.11 9.58
N ILE A 133 15.00 -7.07 10.41
CA ILE A 133 13.88 -6.22 10.80
C ILE A 133 14.21 -4.81 10.31
N ILE A 134 13.44 -4.31 9.36
CA ILE A 134 13.49 -2.91 8.93
C ILE A 134 12.49 -2.15 9.81
N LYS A 135 12.96 -1.15 10.56
CA LYS A 135 12.11 -0.24 11.33
C LYS A 135 12.00 1.06 10.57
N ALA A 136 10.77 1.57 10.44
CA ALA A 136 10.50 2.91 9.95
C ALA A 136 10.31 3.83 11.16
N LEU A 137 10.95 5.00 11.12
CA LEU A 137 10.97 5.94 12.22
C LEU A 137 10.39 7.28 11.82
N LYS A 138 9.81 7.95 12.81
CA LYS A 138 9.39 9.35 12.76
C LYS A 138 9.83 10.02 14.05
N ASP A 139 10.56 11.13 13.96
CA ASP A 139 11.09 11.86 15.12
C ASP A 139 11.88 10.95 16.08
N GLY A 140 12.63 9.99 15.52
CA GLY A 140 13.41 9.00 16.27
C GLY A 140 12.61 7.89 16.95
N LYS A 141 11.27 7.84 16.78
CA LYS A 141 10.41 6.77 17.31
C LYS A 141 10.02 5.80 16.22
N VAL A 142 9.99 4.51 16.55
CA VAL A 142 9.55 3.45 15.63
C VAL A 142 8.04 3.57 15.43
N ILE A 143 7.61 3.74 14.19
CA ILE A 143 6.19 3.82 13.81
C ILE A 143 5.70 2.55 13.10
N SER A 144 6.60 1.79 12.50
CA SER A 144 6.31 0.48 11.92
C SER A 144 7.56 -0.36 11.79
N SER A 145 7.39 -1.67 11.61
CA SER A 145 8.49 -2.59 11.35
C SER A 145 8.09 -3.70 10.38
N LYS A 146 9.00 -4.08 9.49
CA LYS A 146 8.84 -5.20 8.55
C LYS A 146 9.95 -6.22 8.79
N LYS A 147 9.56 -7.48 8.98
CA LYS A 147 10.49 -8.62 8.95
C LYS A 147 10.69 -9.07 7.51
N THR A 148 11.92 -9.35 7.15
CA THR A 148 12.30 -9.74 5.79
C THR A 148 13.47 -10.73 5.82
N CYS A 149 13.61 -11.53 4.77
CA CYS A 149 14.65 -12.52 4.62
C CYS A 149 15.40 -12.25 3.32
N ILE A 150 16.71 -12.33 3.35
CA ILE A 150 17.55 -12.39 2.15
C ILE A 150 18.18 -13.77 2.04
N GLN A 151 18.15 -14.33 0.83
CA GLN A 151 18.67 -15.67 0.50
C GLN A 151 20.02 -15.55 -0.16
#